data_AF-A0A1Z9E7R7-F1
#
_entry.id   AF-A0A1Z9E7R7-F1
#
_cell.length_a   1.000
_cell.length_b   1.000
_cell.length_c   1.000
_cell.angle_alpha   90.00
_cell.angle_beta   90.00
_cell.angle_gamma   90.00
#
_symmetry.space_group_name_H-M   'P 1'
#
loop_
_entity.id
_entity.type
_entity.pdbx_description
1 polymer ?
#
loop_
_entity_poly.entity_id
_entity_poly.type
_entity_poly.pdbx_seq_one_letter_code
_entity_poly.pdbx_strand_id
1 'polypeptide(L)'
;MVLIQRCLLNGYMVDEWLVKSAQKYNKQSLENKDGYPAFILMPITTLEKIINWTFQSLPDEILVGMDPNPEIKNPKKIEDLYRGVNFQNKLFAGQGYILGEPHLVNRGDAFSVHHVPEEWNDGIFGEERGVRGGRFTTWLHTHPNAPAIPSMADADAAQWTEGCDMIL
;
A
#
# COMPACT_ATOMS: atom_id res chain seq x y z
N MET A 1 -28.31 2.35 12.50
CA MET A 1 -27.87 1.22 11.66
C MET A 1 -27.66 1.78 10.25
N VAL A 2 -26.44 2.17 9.90
CA VAL A 2 -26.15 2.65 8.53
C VAL A 2 -26.09 1.41 7.65
N LEU A 3 -27.02 1.29 6.71
CA LEU A 3 -26.93 0.27 5.66
C LEU A 3 -25.72 0.62 4.80
N ILE A 4 -24.60 -0.06 5.03
CA ILE A 4 -23.45 0.03 4.15
C ILE A 4 -23.76 -0.80 2.91
N GLN A 5 -24.01 -0.12 1.80
CA GLN A 5 -24.25 -0.76 0.51
C GLN A 5 -22.92 -1.33 0.00
N ARG A 6 -22.89 -2.62 -0.33
CA ARG A 6 -21.72 -3.34 -0.82
C ARG A 6 -21.81 -3.61 -2.31
N CYS A 7 -20.70 -3.46 -3.02
CA CYS A 7 -20.57 -3.80 -4.43
C CYS A 7 -19.79 -5.11 -4.59
N LEU A 8 -20.24 -5.95 -5.52
CA LEU A 8 -19.51 -7.15 -5.94
C LEU A 8 -18.43 -6.77 -6.96
N LEU A 9 -17.16 -6.95 -6.62
CA LEU A 9 -16.02 -6.83 -7.52
C LEU A 9 -15.24 -8.14 -7.51
N ASN A 10 -15.18 -8.83 -8.65
CA ASN A 10 -14.45 -10.11 -8.81
C ASN A 10 -14.73 -11.16 -7.71
N GLY A 11 -15.97 -11.23 -7.22
CA GLY A 11 -16.38 -12.18 -6.17
C GLY A 11 -16.17 -11.71 -4.73
N TYR A 12 -15.61 -10.51 -4.52
CA TYR A 12 -15.46 -9.89 -3.21
C TYR A 12 -16.48 -8.76 -3.02
N MET A 13 -17.04 -8.67 -1.82
CA MET A 13 -17.92 -7.57 -1.45
C MET A 13 -17.11 -6.44 -0.85
N VAL A 14 -17.04 -5.30 -1.53
CA VAL A 14 -16.36 -4.08 -1.07
C VAL A 14 -17.39 -2.99 -0.85
N ASP A 15 -17.23 -2.18 0.20
CA ASP A 15 -18.17 -1.10 0.49
C ASP A 15 -18.22 -0.05 -0.65
N GLU A 16 -19.43 0.36 -1.06
CA GLU A 16 -19.64 1.23 -2.24
C GLU A 16 -18.92 2.58 -2.14
N TRP A 17 -18.83 3.14 -0.92
CA TRP A 17 -18.13 4.39 -0.69
C TRP A 17 -16.63 4.26 -1.04
N LEU A 18 -16.02 3.11 -0.73
CA LEU A 18 -14.62 2.85 -1.02
C LEU A 18 -14.40 2.68 -2.52
N VAL A 19 -15.32 1.99 -3.21
CA VAL A 19 -15.31 1.87 -4.68
C VAL A 19 -15.37 3.25 -5.35
N LYS A 20 -16.30 4.12 -4.93
CA LYS A 20 -16.41 5.48 -5.47
C LYS A 20 -15.16 6.32 -5.20
N SER A 21 -14.60 6.21 -3.99
CA SER A 21 -13.37 6.92 -3.62
C SER A 21 -12.18 6.45 -4.46
N ALA A 22 -12.01 5.13 -4.62
CA ALA A 22 -10.96 4.54 -5.46
C ALA A 22 -11.08 4.97 -6.92
N GLN A 23 -12.30 4.98 -7.48
CA GLN A 23 -12.55 5.47 -8.83
C GLN A 23 -12.17 6.95 -9.00
N LYS A 24 -12.50 7.79 -8.02
CA LYS A 24 -12.14 9.21 -8.04
C LYS A 24 -10.63 9.39 -7.93
N TYR A 25 -9.97 8.65 -7.04
CA TYR A 25 -8.53 8.64 -6.88
C TYR A 25 -7.84 8.25 -8.19
N ASN A 26 -8.19 7.10 -8.75
CA ASN A 26 -7.62 6.60 -10.02
C ASN A 26 -7.81 7.58 -11.18
N LYS A 27 -8.97 8.26 -11.24
CA LYS A 27 -9.19 9.31 -12.24
C LYS A 27 -8.19 10.46 -12.09
N GLN A 28 -7.93 10.91 -10.86
CA GLN A 28 -6.93 11.95 -10.59
C GLN A 28 -5.51 11.47 -10.91
N SER A 29 -5.16 10.24 -10.55
CA SER A 29 -3.87 9.61 -10.92
C SER A 29 -3.68 9.50 -12.43
N LEU A 30 -4.77 9.26 -13.18
CA LEU A 30 -4.73 9.21 -14.64
C LEU A 30 -4.52 10.61 -15.23
N GLU A 31 -5.23 11.62 -14.71
CA GLU A 31 -5.06 13.03 -15.11
C GLU A 31 -3.64 13.53 -14.79
N ASN A 32 -3.02 13.02 -13.72
CA ASN A 32 -1.66 13.35 -13.29
C ASN A 32 -0.61 12.30 -13.71
N LYS A 33 -0.88 11.44 -14.70
CA LYS A 33 0.03 10.33 -15.02
C LYS A 33 1.45 10.74 -15.40
N ASP A 34 1.59 11.96 -15.94
CA ASP A 34 2.88 12.53 -16.32
C ASP A 34 3.66 13.08 -15.10
N GLY A 35 3.03 13.16 -13.92
CA GLY A 35 3.60 13.69 -12.68
C GLY A 35 4.35 12.66 -11.82
N TYR A 36 4.29 11.36 -12.14
CA TYR A 36 5.01 10.31 -11.41
C TYR A 36 5.86 9.42 -12.33
N PRO A 37 7.11 9.08 -11.96
CA PRO A 37 7.96 8.12 -12.66
C PRO A 37 7.55 6.65 -12.51
N ALA A 38 6.72 6.27 -11.53
CA ALA A 38 6.25 4.90 -11.40
C ALA A 38 4.90 4.80 -10.67
N PHE A 39 4.30 3.61 -10.68
CA PHE A 39 3.10 3.33 -9.91
C PHE A 39 3.06 1.87 -9.45
N ILE A 40 2.30 1.62 -8.38
CA ILE A 40 1.94 0.28 -7.87
C ILE A 40 0.46 0.01 -8.14
N LEU A 41 0.08 -1.25 -8.37
CA LEU A 41 -1.32 -1.66 -8.40
C LEU A 41 -1.66 -2.32 -7.07
N MET A 42 -2.56 -1.71 -6.29
CA MET A 42 -3.07 -2.28 -5.05
C MET A 42 -4.51 -2.72 -5.25
N PRO A 43 -4.86 -4.00 -5.05
CA PRO A 43 -6.26 -4.41 -5.08
C PRO A 43 -7.09 -3.60 -4.07
N ILE A 44 -8.26 -3.08 -4.48
CA ILE A 44 -9.16 -2.37 -3.56
C ILE A 44 -9.55 -3.19 -2.31
N THR A 45 -9.60 -4.51 -2.41
CA THR A 45 -9.84 -5.43 -1.28
C THR A 45 -8.68 -5.44 -0.28
N THR A 46 -7.44 -5.23 -0.75
CA THR A 46 -6.26 -5.04 0.10
C THR A 46 -6.38 -3.73 0.88
N LEU A 47 -6.75 -2.63 0.20
CA LEU A 47 -6.98 -1.35 0.86
C LEU A 47 -8.11 -1.44 1.90
N GLU A 48 -9.21 -2.13 1.59
CA GLU A 48 -10.31 -2.35 2.53
C GLU A 48 -9.86 -3.09 3.80
N LYS A 49 -9.06 -4.15 3.66
CA LYS A 49 -8.46 -4.87 4.81
C LYS A 49 -7.64 -3.93 5.69
N ILE A 50 -6.78 -3.10 5.09
CA ILE A 50 -5.92 -2.14 5.80
C ILE A 50 -6.75 -1.07 6.53
N ILE A 51 -7.79 -0.53 5.88
CA ILE A 51 -8.71 0.44 6.48
C ILE A 51 -9.42 -0.18 7.70
N ASN A 52 -9.88 -1.43 7.58
CA ASN A 52 -10.52 -2.15 8.69
C ASN A 52 -9.55 -2.36 9.87
N TRP A 53 -8.30 -2.75 9.61
CA TRP A 53 -7.29 -2.85 10.67
C TRP A 53 -7.00 -1.52 11.33
N THR A 54 -7.00 -0.43 10.56
CA THR A 54 -6.82 0.93 11.08
C THR A 54 -7.93 1.28 12.05
N PHE A 55 -9.20 1.06 11.69
CA PHE A 55 -10.33 1.31 12.59
C PHE A 55 -10.30 0.44 13.85
N GLN A 56 -9.87 -0.83 13.73
CA GLN A 56 -9.73 -1.73 14.88
C GLN A 56 -8.57 -1.36 15.80
N SER A 57 -7.58 -0.62 15.28
CA SER A 57 -6.37 -0.26 16.01
C SER A 57 -6.41 1.12 16.64
N LEU A 58 -7.48 1.88 16.42
CA LEU A 58 -7.64 3.21 17.03
C LEU A 58 -7.42 3.15 18.55
N PRO A 59 -6.70 4.11 19.13
CA PRO A 59 -6.17 5.33 18.51
C PRO A 59 -4.79 5.18 17.84
N ASP A 60 -4.24 3.97 17.78
CA ASP A 60 -2.85 3.70 17.40
C ASP A 60 -2.66 3.67 15.88
N GLU A 61 -1.44 4.00 15.47
CA GLU A 61 -0.94 3.80 14.10
C GLU A 61 -0.66 2.32 13.86
N ILE A 62 -0.78 1.89 12.60
CA ILE A 62 -0.35 0.54 12.18
C ILE A 62 0.72 0.62 11.11
N LEU A 63 1.64 -0.35 11.11
CA LEU A 63 2.60 -0.57 10.04
C LEU A 63 2.20 -1.82 9.26
N VAL A 64 2.11 -1.68 7.94
CA VAL A 64 1.72 -2.74 7.01
C VAL A 64 2.84 -2.95 6.00
N GLY A 65 3.22 -4.21 5.83
CA GLY A 65 4.20 -4.65 4.85
C GLY A 65 3.56 -5.45 3.72
N MET A 66 3.99 -5.19 2.49
CA MET A 66 3.49 -5.86 1.29
C MET A 66 4.63 -6.17 0.31
N ASP A 67 4.58 -7.36 -0.28
CA ASP A 67 5.41 -7.76 -1.42
C ASP A 67 4.51 -7.90 -2.67
N PRO A 68 5.00 -7.54 -3.87
CA PRO A 68 4.35 -7.83 -5.13
C PRO A 68 4.17 -9.33 -5.31
N ASN A 69 3.03 -9.72 -5.87
CA ASN A 69 2.74 -11.10 -6.18
C ASN A 69 3.45 -11.48 -7.50
N PRO A 70 4.52 -12.30 -7.48
CA PRO A 70 5.30 -12.61 -8.68
C PRO A 70 4.51 -13.41 -9.72
N GLU A 71 3.40 -14.03 -9.33
CA GLU A 71 2.53 -14.80 -10.22
C GLU A 71 1.55 -13.90 -10.99
N ILE A 72 1.35 -12.65 -10.56
CA ILE A 72 0.32 -11.76 -11.10
C ILE A 72 0.95 -10.47 -11.61
N LYS A 73 1.24 -10.45 -12.92
CA LYS A 73 1.68 -9.23 -13.62
C LYS A 73 0.56 -8.21 -13.70
N ASN A 74 0.94 -6.93 -13.71
CA ASN A 74 0.03 -5.85 -13.99
C ASN A 74 -0.65 -6.06 -15.36
N PRO A 75 -1.97 -5.83 -15.47
CA PRO A 75 -2.64 -5.92 -16.76
C PRO A 75 -2.06 -4.90 -17.74
N LYS A 76 -1.64 -5.37 -18.92
CA LYS A 76 -0.99 -4.52 -19.94
C LYS A 76 -1.80 -3.26 -20.27
N LYS A 77 -3.13 -3.37 -20.34
CA LYS A 77 -4.02 -2.23 -20.58
C LYS A 77 -3.90 -1.14 -19.52
N ILE A 78 -3.72 -1.52 -18.26
CA ILE A 78 -3.55 -0.57 -17.15
C ILE A 78 -2.14 0.03 -17.18
N GLU A 79 -1.13 -0.79 -17.44
CA GLU A 79 0.25 -0.31 -17.66
C GLU A 79 0.31 0.76 -18.74
N ASP A 80 -0.23 0.46 -19.92
CA ASP A 80 -0.22 1.40 -21.05
C ASP A 80 -1.03 2.67 -20.77
N LEU A 81 -2.08 2.59 -19.93
CA LEU A 81 -2.96 3.70 -19.60
C LEU A 81 -2.34 4.68 -18.60
N TYR A 82 -1.69 4.18 -17.55
CA TYR A 82 -1.14 4.99 -16.45
C TYR A 82 0.35 5.36 -16.64
N ARG A 83 1.00 4.87 -17.70
CA ARG A 83 2.35 5.32 -18.05
C ARG A 83 2.33 6.76 -18.55
N GLY A 84 2.93 7.65 -17.75
CA GLY A 84 3.22 9.03 -18.14
C GLY A 84 4.52 9.18 -18.93
N VAL A 85 4.76 10.41 -19.39
CA VAL A 85 6.01 10.79 -20.08
C VAL A 85 7.25 10.60 -19.21
N ASN A 86 7.11 10.71 -17.88
CA ASN A 86 8.20 10.57 -16.91
C ASN A 86 8.42 9.13 -16.44
N PHE A 87 7.66 8.15 -16.96
CA PHE A 87 7.71 6.77 -16.49
C PHE A 87 9.09 6.13 -16.66
N GLN A 88 9.57 5.47 -15.60
CA GLN A 88 10.84 4.76 -15.55
C GLN A 88 10.61 3.28 -15.28
N ASN A 89 11.27 2.42 -16.06
CA ASN A 89 11.25 0.98 -15.84
C ASN A 89 12.26 0.59 -14.75
N LYS A 90 11.87 -0.39 -13.92
CA LYS A 90 12.72 -0.99 -12.87
C LYS A 90 13.21 0.03 -11.84
N LEU A 91 12.34 0.98 -11.47
CA LEU A 91 12.61 1.98 -10.44
C LEU A 91 12.68 1.36 -9.05
N PHE A 92 11.85 0.34 -8.78
CA PHE A 92 11.84 -0.41 -7.52
C PHE A 92 11.61 -1.92 -7.74
N ALA A 93 11.93 -2.71 -6.72
CA ALA A 93 11.78 -4.15 -6.74
C ALA A 93 10.30 -4.55 -6.89
N GLY A 94 10.01 -5.40 -7.87
CA GLY A 94 8.66 -5.91 -8.13
C GLY A 94 7.72 -4.92 -8.87
N GLN A 95 8.25 -3.83 -9.44
CA GLN A 95 7.52 -3.02 -10.41
C GLN A 95 7.00 -3.88 -11.57
N GLY A 96 5.73 -3.69 -11.95
CA GLY A 96 5.06 -4.46 -13.01
C GLY A 96 4.25 -5.68 -12.51
N TYR A 97 4.16 -5.87 -11.19
CA TYR A 97 3.34 -6.89 -10.55
C TYR A 97 2.33 -6.25 -9.58
N ILE A 98 1.19 -6.90 -9.41
CA ILE A 98 0.15 -6.45 -8.47
C ILE A 98 0.65 -6.67 -7.04
N LEU A 99 0.38 -5.75 -6.12
CA LEU A 99 0.68 -5.94 -4.70
C LEU A 99 -0.03 -7.18 -4.15
N GLY A 100 0.72 -7.99 -3.41
CA GLY A 100 0.23 -9.19 -2.77
C GLY A 100 -0.54 -8.92 -1.48
N GLU A 101 -0.69 -9.98 -0.68
CA GLU A 101 -1.41 -9.91 0.59
C GLU A 101 -0.70 -8.99 1.60
N PRO A 102 -1.44 -8.09 2.27
CA PRO A 102 -0.89 -7.21 3.29
C PRO A 102 -0.63 -7.96 4.59
N HIS A 103 0.42 -7.58 5.30
CA HIS A 103 0.77 -8.11 6.62
C HIS A 103 0.73 -6.97 7.63
N LEU A 104 -0.06 -7.09 8.69
CA LEU A 104 -0.02 -6.18 9.84
C LEU A 104 1.27 -6.48 10.63
N VAL A 105 2.27 -5.62 10.48
CA VAL A 105 3.61 -5.83 11.02
C VAL A 105 3.73 -5.27 12.43
N ASN A 106 3.18 -4.08 12.67
CA ASN A 106 3.25 -3.45 13.98
C ASN A 106 2.03 -2.55 14.25
N ARG A 107 1.85 -2.22 15.53
CA ARG A 107 0.86 -1.27 16.03
C ARG A 107 1.53 -0.46 17.15
N GLY A 108 1.41 0.86 17.09
CA GLY A 108 2.03 1.73 18.08
C GLY A 108 1.63 3.18 17.91
N ASP A 109 2.21 4.05 18.74
CA ASP A 109 2.11 5.49 18.54
C ASP A 109 3.07 5.96 17.43
N ALA A 110 3.02 7.26 17.13
CA ALA A 110 3.87 7.92 16.13
C ALA A 110 5.39 7.72 16.37
N PHE A 111 5.81 7.31 17.57
CA PHE A 111 7.22 7.09 17.91
C PHE A 111 7.64 5.63 17.78
N SER A 112 6.71 4.69 17.90
CA SER A 112 6.99 3.26 18.03
C SER A 112 6.48 2.41 16.87
N VAL A 113 5.56 2.91 16.04
CA VAL A 113 4.95 2.13 14.96
C VAL A 113 5.98 1.61 13.94
N HIS A 114 7.06 2.37 13.71
CA HIS A 114 8.14 2.00 12.79
C HIS A 114 9.13 0.98 13.39
N HIS A 115 9.01 0.63 14.67
CA HIS A 115 9.85 -0.38 15.31
C HIS A 115 9.31 -1.79 15.01
N VAL A 116 9.90 -2.45 14.01
CA VAL A 116 9.57 -3.85 13.69
C VAL A 116 9.88 -4.73 14.92
N PRO A 117 8.92 -5.48 15.47
CA PRO A 117 9.14 -6.30 16.67
C PRO A 117 10.25 -7.33 16.44
N GLU A 118 11.05 -7.58 17.48
CA GLU A 118 12.20 -8.50 17.40
C GLU A 118 11.75 -9.92 17.05
N GLU A 119 10.58 -10.36 17.51
CA GLU A 119 10.00 -11.67 17.18
C GLU A 119 9.68 -11.89 15.69
N TRP A 120 9.55 -10.82 14.89
CA TRP A 120 9.44 -10.95 13.44
C TRP A 120 10.79 -11.25 12.79
N ASN A 121 11.89 -10.76 13.35
CA ASN A 121 13.24 -11.08 12.88
C ASN A 121 13.59 -12.56 13.09
N ASP A 122 12.93 -13.24 14.03
CA ASP A 122 13.33 -14.57 14.49
C ASP A 122 12.44 -15.72 13.98
N GLY A 123 11.35 -15.48 13.24
CA GLY A 123 10.52 -16.59 12.76
C GLY A 123 9.46 -16.35 11.69
N ILE A 124 9.02 -15.12 11.42
CA ILE A 124 7.97 -14.84 10.40
C ILE A 124 8.59 -14.52 9.03
N PHE A 125 9.76 -13.89 9.01
CA PHE A 125 10.56 -13.80 7.81
C PHE A 125 11.44 -15.04 7.74
N GLY A 126 10.99 -16.08 7.01
CA GLY A 126 11.73 -17.33 6.87
C GLY A 126 13.19 -17.11 6.43
N GLU A 127 14.06 -18.09 6.65
CA GLU A 127 15.49 -18.04 6.29
C GLU A 127 15.74 -17.55 4.85
N GLU A 128 14.78 -17.76 3.95
CA GLU A 128 14.76 -17.28 2.56
C GLU A 128 14.78 -15.75 2.39
N ARG A 129 14.41 -14.97 3.42
CA ARG A 129 14.39 -13.49 3.40
C ARG A 129 15.70 -12.87 3.91
N GLY A 130 16.65 -13.68 4.38
CA GLY A 130 18.01 -13.29 4.77
C GLY A 130 18.14 -12.70 6.19
N VAL A 131 19.40 -12.43 6.60
CA VAL A 131 19.84 -12.04 7.98
C VAL A 131 19.21 -10.75 8.54
N ARG A 132 18.36 -10.09 7.75
CA ARG A 132 17.51 -8.97 8.13
C ARG A 132 16.16 -9.24 7.48
N GLY A 133 15.25 -9.91 8.17
CA GLY A 133 13.86 -10.08 7.76
C GLY A 133 13.12 -8.74 7.64
N GLY A 134 13.56 -7.83 6.77
CA GLY A 134 13.31 -6.40 6.92
C GLY A 134 12.88 -5.69 5.66
N ARG A 135 12.55 -6.37 4.58
CA ARG A 135 12.22 -5.67 3.32
C ARG A 135 11.05 -6.32 2.62
N PHE A 136 9.86 -6.15 3.17
CA PHE A 136 8.73 -5.92 2.26
C PHE A 136 9.15 -4.84 1.28
N THR A 137 8.90 -5.04 -0.01
CA THR A 137 9.28 -4.04 -1.01
C THR A 137 8.40 -2.78 -0.94
N THR A 138 7.25 -2.88 -0.27
CA THR A 138 6.32 -1.77 -0.06
C THR A 138 5.86 -1.73 1.39
N TRP A 139 5.93 -0.53 1.97
CA TRP A 139 5.45 -0.24 3.33
C TRP A 139 4.34 0.79 3.27
N LEU A 140 3.36 0.64 4.15
CA LEU A 140 2.28 1.59 4.39
C LEU A 140 2.08 1.71 5.89
N HIS A 141 1.94 2.93 6.39
CA HIS A 141 1.47 3.15 7.76
C HIS A 141 0.31 4.13 7.78
N THR A 142 -0.37 4.23 8.92
CA THR A 142 -1.56 5.07 9.06
C THR A 142 -1.37 6.16 10.10
N HIS A 143 -2.02 7.31 9.84
CA HIS A 143 -2.08 8.46 10.74
C HIS A 143 -3.54 8.68 11.17
N PRO A 144 -4.07 7.93 12.14
CA PRO A 144 -5.49 7.97 12.48
C PRO A 144 -5.95 9.30 13.09
N ASN A 145 -5.02 10.08 13.65
CA ASN A 145 -5.31 11.35 14.33
C ASN A 145 -4.74 12.58 13.61
N ALA A 146 -4.19 12.41 12.41
CA ALA A 146 -3.53 13.47 11.65
C ALA A 146 -3.81 13.36 10.15
N PRO A 147 -3.65 14.45 9.37
CA PRO A 147 -3.66 14.38 7.92
C PRO A 147 -2.63 13.35 7.41
N ALA A 148 -2.91 12.70 6.29
CA ALA A 148 -2.00 11.78 5.61
C ALA A 148 -0.83 12.53 4.93
N ILE A 149 0.01 13.15 5.75
CA ILE A 149 1.23 13.86 5.35
C ILE A 149 2.39 13.20 6.10
N PRO A 150 3.51 12.89 5.44
CA PRO A 150 4.67 12.33 6.13
C PRO A 150 5.11 13.21 7.30
N SER A 151 5.25 12.60 8.48
CA SER A 151 5.97 13.20 9.59
C SER A 151 7.47 13.27 9.27
N MET A 152 8.26 13.99 10.06
CA MET A 152 9.73 13.96 9.91
C MET A 152 10.28 12.54 10.10
N ALA A 153 9.71 11.76 11.03
CA ALA A 153 10.11 10.37 11.25
C ALA A 153 9.77 9.48 10.04
N ASP A 154 8.66 9.75 9.34
CA ASP A 154 8.28 9.03 8.12
C ASP A 154 9.25 9.34 6.97
N ALA A 155 9.67 10.59 6.85
CA ALA A 155 10.65 11.04 5.86
C ALA A 155 12.06 10.51 6.14
N ASP A 156 12.42 10.26 7.39
CA ASP A 156 13.69 9.62 7.77
C ASP A 156 13.63 8.09 7.59
N ALA A 157 12.47 7.47 7.83
CA ALA A 157 12.27 6.02 7.70
C ALA A 157 12.15 5.57 6.23
N ALA A 158 11.45 6.35 5.40
CA ALA A 158 11.45 6.15 3.96
C ALA A 158 12.68 6.88 3.40
N GLN A 159 13.60 6.19 2.72
CA GLN A 159 14.56 6.88 1.84
C GLN A 159 13.73 7.59 0.75
N TRP A 160 13.33 8.83 1.01
CA TRP A 160 12.32 9.56 0.27
C TRP A 160 12.65 9.50 -1.22
N THR A 161 11.75 8.86 -1.98
CA THR A 161 11.79 8.88 -3.43
C THR A 161 10.47 9.48 -3.87
N GLU A 162 10.51 10.74 -4.30
CA GLU A 162 9.35 11.39 -4.91
C GLU A 162 8.98 10.59 -6.16
N GLY A 163 7.70 10.23 -6.32
CA GLY A 163 7.20 9.82 -7.63
C GLY A 163 6.67 8.40 -7.83
N CYS A 164 6.17 7.72 -6.79
CA CYS A 164 5.34 6.54 -7.00
C CYS A 164 3.88 6.85 -6.66
N ASP A 165 2.96 6.60 -7.59
CA ASP A 165 1.52 6.67 -7.32
C ASP A 165 0.94 5.26 -7.05
N MET A 166 -0.25 5.18 -6.45
CA MET A 166 -0.95 3.93 -6.16
C MET A 166 -2.25 3.85 -6.93
N ILE A 167 -2.42 2.85 -7.80
CA ILE A 167 -3.65 2.65 -8.56
C ILE A 167 -4.44 1.50 -7.93
N LEU A 168 -5.74 1.73 -7.71
CA LEU A 168 -6.68 0.85 -6.97
C LEU A 168 -7.59 -0.03 -7.83
#